data_AF-A0A963X5F2-F1
#
_entry.id   AF-A0A963X5F2-F1
#
_cell.length_a   1.000
_cell.length_b   1.000
_cell.length_c   1.000
_cell.angle_alpha   90.00
_cell.angle_beta   90.00
_cell.angle_gamma   90.00
#
_symmetry.space_group_name_H-M   'P 1'
#
loop_
_entity.id
_entity.type
_entity.pdbx_description
1 polymer ?
#
loop_
_entity_poly.entity_id
_entity_poly.type
_entity_poly.pdbx_seq_one_letter_code
_entity_poly.pdbx_strand_id
1 'polypeptide(L)'
;MIKFYPQERIGLFIDGSNLYAAARALGFDIDYKRLLELFAAKGHLIRAFYYTALLEDQEYSPIRPLVDWLDYNGYTMVTKPTKEFTDAAGRRKIK
;
A
#
# COMPACT_ATOMS: atom_id res chain seq x y z
N MET A 1 -23.03 -2.85 8.58
CA MET A 1 -22.78 -1.77 7.59
C MET A 1 -22.06 -0.65 8.35
N ILE A 2 -20.83 -0.32 7.98
CA ILE A 2 -20.07 0.75 8.66
C ILE A 2 -20.78 2.08 8.36
N LYS A 3 -21.25 2.78 9.39
CA LYS A 3 -21.91 4.09 9.26
C LYS A 3 -20.85 5.17 9.45
N PHE A 4 -20.50 5.85 8.37
CA PHE A 4 -19.72 7.08 8.42
C PHE A 4 -20.70 8.26 8.35
N TYR A 5 -20.46 9.29 9.15
CA TYR A 5 -21.16 10.56 8.95
C TYR A 5 -20.46 11.36 7.83
N PRO A 6 -21.19 12.10 6.98
CA PRO A 6 -20.58 12.84 5.86
C PRO A 6 -19.40 13.73 6.26
N GLN A 7 -19.46 14.32 7.46
CA GLN A 7 -18.44 15.22 8.01
C GLN A 7 -17.22 14.53 8.65
N GLU A 8 -17.24 13.20 8.78
CA GLU A 8 -16.12 12.47 9.41
C GLU A 8 -14.89 12.48 8.52
N ARG A 9 -13.73 12.67 9.14
CA ARG A 9 -12.43 12.68 8.48
C ARG A 9 -11.91 11.25 8.39
N ILE A 10 -11.62 10.79 7.18
CA ILE A 10 -11.13 9.43 6.93
C ILE A 10 -9.65 9.49 6.53
N GLY A 11 -8.84 8.62 7.11
CA GLY A 11 -7.47 8.36 6.69
C GLY A 11 -7.29 6.88 6.38
N LEU A 12 -6.68 6.57 5.23
CA LEU A 12 -6.33 5.19 4.87
C LEU A 12 -4.83 4.97 5.07
N PHE A 13 -4.48 3.83 5.68
CA PHE A 13 -3.10 3.43 5.94
C PHE A 13 -2.93 1.99 5.48
N ILE A 14 -2.27 1.80 4.33
CA ILE A 14 -2.19 0.51 3.65
C ILE A 14 -0.76 -0.01 3.73
N ASP A 15 -0.57 -1.18 4.35
CA ASP A 15 0.68 -1.93 4.26
C ASP A 15 0.71 -2.71 2.94
N GLY A 16 1.41 -2.18 1.95
CA GLY A 16 1.45 -2.72 0.60
C GLY A 16 2.03 -4.13 0.52
N SER A 17 3.07 -4.42 1.31
CA SER A 17 3.73 -5.73 1.30
C SER A 17 2.81 -6.83 1.81
N ASN A 18 2.15 -6.58 2.94
CA ASN A 18 1.23 -7.54 3.57
C ASN A 18 -0.08 -7.65 2.79
N LEU A 19 -0.59 -6.53 2.26
CA LEU A 19 -1.81 -6.53 1.45
C LEU A 19 -1.61 -7.29 0.13
N TYR A 20 -0.48 -7.07 -0.54
CA TYR A 20 -0.13 -7.80 -1.77
C TYR A 20 0.00 -9.31 -1.52
N ALA A 21 0.69 -9.71 -0.45
CA ALA A 21 0.82 -11.12 -0.07
C ALA A 21 -0.55 -11.77 0.21
N ALA A 22 -1.45 -11.05 0.91
CA ALA A 22 -2.80 -11.53 1.22
C ALA A 22 -3.67 -11.66 -0.04
N ALA A 23 -3.67 -10.65 -0.92
CA ALA A 23 -4.43 -10.67 -2.17
C ALA A 23 -3.98 -11.82 -3.09
N ARG A 24 -2.66 -12.02 -3.21
CA ARG A 24 -2.08 -13.16 -3.95
C ARG A 24 -2.47 -14.51 -3.36
N ALA A 25 -2.41 -14.66 -2.04
CA ALA A 25 -2.79 -15.91 -1.37
C ALA A 25 -4.29 -16.23 -1.54
N LEU A 26 -5.13 -15.20 -1.63
CA LEU A 26 -6.58 -15.32 -1.83
C LEU A 26 -6.99 -15.33 -3.30
N GLY A 27 -6.04 -15.14 -4.23
CA GLY A 27 -6.27 -15.23 -5.67
C GLY A 27 -7.13 -14.11 -6.25
N PHE A 28 -7.06 -12.90 -5.70
CA PHE A 28 -7.77 -11.73 -6.24
C PHE A 28 -6.86 -10.52 -6.40
N ASP A 29 -7.24 -9.63 -7.32
CA ASP A 29 -6.59 -8.34 -7.53
C ASP A 29 -7.38 -7.21 -6.87
N ILE A 30 -6.67 -6.18 -6.42
CA ILE A 30 -7.27 -5.03 -5.74
C ILE A 30 -7.44 -3.90 -6.75
N ASP A 31 -8.69 -3.46 -6.92
CA ASP A 31 -8.99 -2.21 -7.60
C ASP A 31 -8.81 -1.04 -6.62
N TYR A 32 -7.62 -0.46 -6.64
CA TYR A 32 -7.27 0.67 -5.78
C TYR A 32 -8.06 1.94 -6.13
N LYS A 33 -8.49 2.12 -7.39
CA LYS A 33 -9.33 3.27 -7.75
C LYS A 33 -10.66 3.19 -7.03
N ARG A 34 -11.31 2.03 -7.15
CA ARG A 34 -12.60 1.77 -6.52
C ARG A 34 -12.51 1.81 -5.01
N LEU A 35 -11.39 1.35 -4.44
CA LEU A 35 -11.13 1.45 -3.00
C LEU A 35 -11.12 2.91 -2.55
N LEU A 36 -10.40 3.78 -3.26
CA LEU A 36 -10.31 5.21 -2.95
C LEU A 36 -11.68 5.90 -3.08
N GLU A 37 -12.38 5.66 -4.19
CA GLU A 37 -13.72 6.20 -4.45
C GLU A 37 -14.74 5.77 -3.39
N LEU A 38 -14.67 4.51 -2.94
CA LEU A 38 -15.54 3.99 -1.90
C LEU A 38 -15.41 4.79 -0.61
N PHE A 39 -14.19 5.10 -0.16
CA PHE A 39 -13.99 5.85 1.08
C PHE A 39 -14.27 7.34 0.90
N ALA A 40 -13.94 7.91 -0.26
CA ALA A 40 -14.29 9.29 -0.60
C ALA A 40 -15.81 9.52 -0.64
N ALA A 41 -16.60 8.51 -1.03
CA ALA A 41 -18.06 8.58 -1.03
C ALA A 41 -18.70 8.44 0.36
N LYS A 42 -17.94 8.04 1.40
CA LYS A 42 -18.46 7.78 2.75
C LYS A 42 -18.25 8.93 3.73
N GLY A 43 -17.30 9.82 3.46
CA GLY A 43 -16.97 10.95 4.32
C GLY A 43 -15.84 11.78 3.71
N HIS A 44 -15.19 12.61 4.51
CA HIS A 44 -14.09 13.45 4.05
C HIS A 44 -12.77 12.67 4.07
N LEU A 45 -12.44 12.01 2.97
CA LEU A 45 -11.14 11.36 2.80
C LEU A 45 -10.02 12.41 2.78
N ILE A 46 -9.20 12.42 3.83
CA ILE A 46 -8.13 13.41 3.99
C ILE A 46 -6.86 12.95 3.28
N ARG A 47 -6.47 11.68 3.46
CA ARG A 47 -5.29 11.07 2.86
C ARG A 47 -5.44 9.56 2.74
N ALA A 48 -4.77 8.99 1.74
CA ALA A 48 -4.59 7.55 1.61
C ALA A 48 -3.09 7.23 1.48
N PHE A 49 -2.49 6.69 2.53
CA PHE A 49 -1.08 6.32 2.55
C PHE A 49 -0.88 4.87 2.11
N TYR A 50 0.07 4.65 1.20
CA TYR A 50 0.51 3.33 0.80
C TYR A 50 1.97 3.13 1.19
N TYR A 51 2.22 2.20 2.10
CA TYR A 51 3.54 1.90 2.62
C TYR A 51 4.16 0.74 1.85
N THR A 52 5.32 0.95 1.26
CA THR A 52 6.04 -0.10 0.54
C THR A 52 7.55 0.05 0.70
N ALA A 53 8.28 -1.06 0.59
CA ALA A 53 9.73 -1.01 0.43
C ALA A 53 10.03 -0.88 -1.07
N LEU A 54 10.81 0.14 -1.44
CA LEU A 54 11.42 0.24 -2.76
C LEU A 54 12.92 0.07 -2.56
N LEU A 55 13.51 -0.92 -3.22
CA LEU A 55 14.96 -1.03 -3.31
C LEU A 55 15.41 0.03 -4.33
N GLU A 56 16.04 1.10 -3.85
CA GLU A 56 16.55 2.17 -4.71
C GLU A 56 17.68 1.68 -5.64
N ASP A 57 18.42 0.65 -5.21
CA ASP A 57 19.58 0.10 -5.94
C ASP A 57 19.23 -0.93 -7.03
N GLN A 58 17.94 -1.28 -7.22
CA GLN A 58 17.53 -2.13 -8.34
C GLN A 58 16.87 -1.29 -9.42
N GLU A 59 17.49 -1.27 -10.60
CA GLU A 59 17.02 -0.57 -11.81
C GLU A 59 15.61 -1.02 -12.25
N TYR A 60 15.17 -2.21 -11.80
CA TYR A 60 13.84 -2.74 -12.05
C TYR A 60 13.20 -3.31 -10.78
N SER A 61 12.07 -2.73 -10.36
CA SER A 61 11.20 -3.31 -9.33
C SER A 61 9.85 -3.67 -9.96
N PRO A 62 9.38 -4.93 -9.85
CA PRO A 62 8.08 -5.35 -10.42
C PRO A 62 6.89 -4.56 -9.89
N ILE A 63 7.01 -3.94 -8.70
CA ILE A 63 5.94 -3.13 -8.10
C ILE A 63 5.96 -1.67 -8.57
N ARG A 64 7.00 -1.22 -9.28
CA ARG A 64 7.15 0.19 -9.69
C ARG A 64 5.96 0.71 -10.50
N PRO A 65 5.43 -0.01 -11.51
CA PRO A 65 4.26 0.47 -12.26
C PRO A 65 3.02 0.67 -11.37
N LEU A 66 2.81 -0.20 -10.38
CA LEU A 66 1.70 -0.06 -9.43
C LEU A 66 1.91 1.17 -8.55
N VAL A 67 3.13 1.38 -8.05
CA VAL A 67 3.48 2.54 -7.22
C VAL A 67 3.26 3.85 -7.97
N ASP A 68 3.76 3.94 -9.20
CA ASP A 68 3.61 5.14 -10.02
C ASP A 68 2.13 5.41 -10.32
N TRP A 69 1.35 4.35 -10.60
CA TRP A 69 -0.09 4.47 -10.79
C TRP A 69 -0.80 4.95 -9.52
N LEU A 70 -0.44 4.43 -8.34
CA LEU A 70 -1.03 4.82 -7.06
C LEU A 70 -0.77 6.30 -6.75
N ASP A 71 0.47 6.76 -6.90
CA ASP A 71 0.87 8.15 -6.68
C ASP A 71 0.11 9.10 -7.61
N TYR A 72 0.01 8.73 -8.90
CA TYR A 72 -0.75 9.51 -9.87
C TYR A 72 -2.26 9.57 -9.55
N ASN A 73 -2.83 8.51 -8.98
CA ASN A 73 -4.27 8.40 -8.71
C ASN A 73 -4.67 8.79 -7.28
N GLY A 74 -3.85 9.57 -6.56
CA GLY A 74 -4.24 10.22 -5.30
C GLY A 74 -3.91 9.46 -4.03
N TYR A 75 -3.10 8.39 -4.12
CA TYR A 75 -2.44 7.83 -2.95
C TYR A 75 -1.15 8.61 -2.65
N THR A 76 -0.78 8.66 -1.38
CA THR A 76 0.51 9.17 -0.93
C THR A 76 1.43 7.99 -0.68
N MET A 77 2.49 7.88 -1.48
CA MET A 77 3.49 6.84 -1.32
C MET A 77 4.41 7.10 -0.13
N VAL A 78 4.65 6.08 0.69
CA VAL A 78 5.60 6.12 1.79
C VAL A 78 6.59 4.97 1.66
N THR A 79 7.83 5.31 1.30
CA THR A 79 8.92 4.35 1.22
C THR A 79 9.45 4.07 2.63
N LYS A 80 9.45 2.80 3.03
CA LYS A 80 10.13 2.38 4.26
C LYS A 80 11.58 1.99 3.90
N PRO A 81 12.58 2.44 4.67
CA PRO A 81 13.94 1.94 4.50
C PRO A 81 13.94 0.44 4.77
N THR A 82 14.45 -0.32 3.81
CA THR A 82 14.53 -1.77 3.87
C THR A 82 15.39 -2.18 5.07
N LYS A 83 14.87 -3.03 5.95
CA LYS A 83 15.63 -3.53 7.10
C LYS A 83 16.21 -4.88 6.74
N GLU A 84 17.53 -4.97 6.68
CA GLU A 84 18.21 -6.25 6.55
C GLU A 84 18.10 -7.01 7.87
N PHE A 85 17.52 -8.22 7.82
CA PHE A 85 17.52 -9.15 8.94
C PHE A 85 18.34 -10.38 8.57
N THR A 86 19.32 -10.70 9.42
CA THR A 86 20.03 -11.97 9.37
C THR A 86 19.23 -12.99 10.19
N ASP A 87 18.76 -14.05 9.57
CA ASP A 87 18.12 -15.13 10.33
C ASP A 87 19.15 -15.92 11.16
N ALA A 88 18.69 -16.71 12.13
CA ALA A 88 19.57 -17.51 13.00
C ALA A 88 20.42 -18.55 12.24
N ALA A 89 20.11 -18.80 10.96
CA ALA A 89 20.85 -19.67 10.06
C ALA A 89 21.83 -18.89 9.15
N GLY A 90 22.03 -17.58 9.40
CA GLY A 90 22.95 -16.73 8.65
C GLY A 90 22.45 -16.29 7.27
N ARG A 91 21.20 -16.55 6.90
CA ARG A 91 20.66 -16.12 5.61
C ARG A 91 20.16 -14.69 5.73
N ARG A 92 20.59 -13.85 4.79
CA ARG A 92 20.12 -12.47 4.67
C ARG A 92 18.71 -12.50 4.10
N LYS A 93 17.74 -11.98 4.85
CA LYS A 93 16.39 -11.68 4.35
C LYS A 93 16.22 -10.18 4.31
N ILE A 94 15.82 -9.71 3.14
CA ILE A 94 15.49 -8.32 2.88
C ILE A 94 13.98 -8.20 3.11
N LYS A 95 13.55 -7.33 4.03
CA LYS A 95 12.14 -7.06 4.29
C LYS A 95 11.86 -5.57 4.42
#